data_AF-A0A1F6THH4-F1
#
_entry.id   AF-A0A1F6THH4-F1
#
_cell.length_a   1.000
_cell.length_b   1.000
_cell.length_c   1.000
_cell.angle_alpha   90.00
_cell.angle_beta   90.00
_cell.angle_gamma   90.00
#
_symmetry.space_group_name_H-M   'P 1'
#
loop_
_entity.id
_entity.type
_entity.pdbx_description
1 polymer ?
#
loop_
_entity_poly.entity_id
_entity_poly.type
_entity_poly.pdbx_seq_one_letter_code
_entity_poly.pdbx_strand_id
1 'polypeptide(L)'
;MKNIDDLVSGLRYFRSAYYGEQRELVERLVREGQTPKVMVVALQRLACRPAIVTDCAPGDLFVVRNVANLVPPFEDAAATMAPRRRSSSRCVVCTSST
;
A
#
# COMPACT_ATOMS: atom_id res chain seq x y z
N MET A 1 14.62 15.39 8.03
CA MET A 1 15.13 14.64 6.87
C MET A 1 15.73 15.61 5.88
N LYS A 2 17.04 15.81 6.00
CA LYS A 2 17.86 16.65 5.14
C LYS A 2 19.00 15.84 4.49
N ASN A 3 19.33 14.66 5.03
CA ASN A 3 20.41 13.78 4.55
C ASN A 3 20.08 12.29 4.79
N ILE A 4 20.98 11.40 4.36
CA ILE A 4 20.83 9.94 4.49
C ILE A 4 20.85 9.49 5.95
N ASP A 5 21.64 10.16 6.81
CA ASP A 5 21.75 9.81 8.23
C ASP A 5 20.42 9.97 8.97
N ASP A 6 19.59 10.94 8.57
CA ASP A 6 18.24 11.09 9.10
C ASP A 6 17.36 9.89 8.75
N LEU A 7 17.53 9.28 7.57
CA LEU A 7 16.78 8.07 7.17
C LEU A 7 17.19 6.87 8.02
N VAL A 8 18.50 6.70 8.24
CA VAL A 8 19.03 5.64 9.12
C VAL A 8 18.54 5.83 10.56
N SER A 9 18.53 7.07 11.04
CA SER A 9 18.01 7.41 12.37
C SER A 9 16.51 7.13 12.49
N GLY A 10 15.73 7.46 11.46
CA GLY A 10 14.31 7.12 11.37
C GLY A 10 14.05 5.61 11.38
N LEU A 11 14.86 4.83 10.67
CA LEU A 11 14.78 3.37 10.68
C LEU A 11 15.11 2.78 12.07
N ARG A 12 16.13 3.32 12.75
CA ARG A 12 16.46 2.91 14.13
C ARG A 12 15.30 3.18 15.07
N TYR A 13 14.68 4.35 14.99
CA TYR A 13 13.50 4.70 15.77
C TYR A 13 12.31 3.76 15.48
N PHE A 14 12.02 3.50 14.20
CA PHE A 14 10.99 2.54 13.81
C PHE A 14 11.24 1.16 14.44
N ARG A 15 12.50 0.69 14.45
CA ARG A 15 12.86 -0.60 15.03
C ARG A 15 12.72 -0.63 16.54
N SER A 16 13.08 0.45 17.25
CA SER A 16 13.01 0.47 18.71
C SER A 16 11.61 0.71 19.26
N ALA A 17 10.85 1.62 18.65
CA ALA A 17 9.53 1.99 19.13
C ALA A 17 8.44 1.11 18.50
N TYR A 18 8.32 1.15 17.17
CA TYR A 18 7.17 0.54 16.49
C TYR A 18 7.29 -0.99 16.37
N TYR A 19 8.44 -1.49 15.90
CA TYR A 19 8.66 -2.93 15.82
C TYR A 19 8.75 -3.58 17.20
N GLY A 20 9.28 -2.87 18.21
CA GLY A 20 9.38 -3.37 19.58
C GLY A 20 8.01 -3.71 20.18
N GLU A 21 7.05 -2.80 20.05
CA GLU A 21 5.69 -2.98 20.58
C GLU A 21 4.90 -4.07 19.83
N GLN A 22 5.10 -4.19 18.51
CA GLN A 22 4.34 -5.13 17.66
C GLN A 22 5.14 -6.38 17.26
N ARG A 23 6.22 -6.69 17.97
CA ARG A 23 7.19 -7.74 17.60
C ARG A 23 6.52 -9.09 17.36
N GLU A 24 5.64 -9.53 18.26
CA GLU A 24 4.94 -10.82 18.14
C GLU A 24 4.04 -10.90 16.90
N LEU A 25 3.33 -9.81 16.60
CA LEU A 25 2.50 -9.71 15.41
C LEU A 25 3.36 -9.84 14.15
N VAL A 26 4.46 -9.08 14.07
CA VAL A 26 5.33 -9.10 12.89
C VAL A 26 6.02 -10.46 12.74
N GLU A 27 6.49 -11.07 13.83
CA GLU A 27 7.08 -12.41 13.79
C GLU A 27 6.07 -13.47 13.31
N ARG A 28 4.82 -13.39 13.76
CA ARG A 28 3.74 -14.26 13.28
C ARG A 28 3.51 -14.07 11.78
N LEU A 29 3.38 -12.83 11.31
CA LEU A 29 3.19 -12.52 9.89
C LEU A 29 4.35 -13.00 9.01
N VAL A 30 5.58 -12.97 9.52
CA VAL A 30 6.75 -13.51 8.80
C VAL A 30 6.71 -15.04 8.71
N ARG A 31 6.26 -15.73 9.75
CA ARG A 31 6.20 -17.20 9.80
C ARG A 31 5.01 -17.77 9.02
N GLU A 32 3.85 -17.15 9.17
CA GLU A 32 2.57 -17.67 8.67
C GLU A 32 2.12 -16.99 7.37
N GLY A 33 2.74 -15.86 7.03
CA GLY A 33 2.32 -15.02 5.91
C GLY A 33 1.20 -14.04 6.29
N GLN A 34 0.82 -13.21 5.31
CA GLN A 34 -0.29 -12.27 5.43
C GLN A 34 -1.40 -12.66 4.45
N THR A 35 -2.66 -12.58 4.90
CA THR A 35 -3.85 -12.82 4.07
C THR A 35 -4.78 -11.61 4.13
N PRO A 36 -4.37 -10.45 3.56
CA PRO A 36 -5.18 -9.24 3.56
C PRO A 36 -6.50 -9.46 2.81
N LYS A 37 -7.61 -9.06 3.42
CA LYS A 37 -8.96 -9.22 2.83
C LYS A 37 -9.28 -8.15 1.80
N VAL A 38 -8.56 -7.03 1.83
CA VAL A 38 -8.83 -5.84 1.00
C VAL A 38 -7.55 -5.40 0.30
N MET A 39 -7.67 -5.16 -1.01
CA MET A 39 -6.67 -4.46 -1.79
C MET A 39 -7.08 -3.01 -2.00
N VAL A 40 -6.15 -2.07 -1.75
CA VAL A 40 -6.37 -0.64 -1.94
C VAL A 40 -5.38 -0.11 -2.98
N VAL A 41 -5.90 0.62 -3.98
CA VAL A 41 -5.08 1.41 -4.91
C VAL A 41 -5.16 2.88 -4.47
N ALA A 42 -4.02 3.43 -4.05
CA ALA A 42 -3.96 4.72 -3.36
C ALA A 42 -2.91 5.68 -3.91
N LEU A 43 -3.11 6.97 -3.61
CA LEU A 43 -2.32 8.04 -4.23
C LEU A 43 -1.00 8.13 -3.54
N GLN A 44 0.06 8.33 -4.32
CA GLN A 44 1.40 8.47 -3.76
C GLN A 44 1.56 9.72 -2.86
N ARG A 45 0.60 10.65 -2.90
CA ARG A 45 0.51 11.80 -1.98
C ARG A 45 0.45 11.33 -0.53
N LEU A 46 1.27 11.94 0.33
CA LEU A 46 1.49 11.56 1.72
C LEU A 46 0.20 11.51 2.56
N ALA A 47 -0.75 12.41 2.28
CA ALA A 47 -2.02 12.54 3.00
C ALA A 47 -3.00 11.37 2.76
N CYS A 48 -2.68 10.43 1.86
CA CYS A 48 -3.59 9.34 1.47
C CYS A 48 -3.03 7.96 1.82
N ARG A 49 -2.13 7.84 2.81
CA ARG A 49 -1.63 6.53 3.24
C ARG A 49 -2.78 5.72 3.86
N PRO A 50 -3.28 4.66 3.20
CA PRO A 50 -4.51 3.98 3.63
C PRO A 50 -4.39 3.42 5.04
N ALA A 51 -3.27 2.78 5.37
CA ALA A 51 -3.03 2.22 6.70
C ALA A 51 -3.14 3.26 7.84
N ILE A 52 -2.77 4.52 7.59
CA ILE A 52 -2.89 5.60 8.60
C ILE A 52 -4.34 6.08 8.70
N VAL A 53 -5.01 6.25 7.55
CA VAL A 53 -6.39 6.77 7.51
C VAL A 53 -7.39 5.76 8.08
N THR A 54 -7.14 4.47 7.89
CA THR A 54 -8.03 3.39 8.34
C THR A 54 -7.59 2.73 9.63
N ASP A 55 -6.49 3.20 10.24
CA ASP A 55 -5.89 2.62 11.45
C ASP A 55 -5.73 1.09 11.39
N CYS A 56 -5.30 0.59 10.22
CA CYS A 56 -5.15 -0.86 10.00
C CYS A 56 -3.82 -1.37 10.54
N ALA A 57 -3.82 -2.61 11.06
CA ALA A 57 -2.61 -3.25 11.51
C ALA A 57 -1.76 -3.75 10.32
N PRO A 58 -0.44 -3.96 10.52
CA PRO A 58 0.39 -4.64 9.54
C PRO A 58 -0.24 -5.99 9.10
N GLY A 59 -0.35 -6.21 7.79
CA GLY A 59 -0.94 -7.43 7.22
C GLY A 59 -2.43 -7.37 6.88
N ASP A 60 -3.16 -6.34 7.32
CA ASP A 60 -4.61 -6.21 7.04
C ASP A 60 -4.92 -5.73 5.61
N LEU A 61 -4.05 -4.88 5.06
CA LEU A 61 -4.24 -4.24 3.75
C LEU A 61 -3.15 -4.63 2.77
N PHE A 62 -3.56 -4.99 1.56
CA PHE A 62 -2.65 -5.04 0.41
C PHE A 62 -2.72 -3.71 -0.34
N VAL A 63 -1.66 -2.91 -0.28
CA VAL A 63 -1.68 -1.54 -0.80
C VAL A 63 -0.78 -1.39 -2.02
N VAL A 64 -1.35 -0.96 -3.15
CA VAL A 64 -0.62 -0.52 -4.34
C VAL A 64 -0.71 1.00 -4.41
N ARG A 65 0.43 1.68 -4.56
CA ARG A 65 0.47 3.14 -4.70
C ARG A 65 1.16 3.56 -5.98
N ASN A 66 0.48 4.38 -6.77
CA ASN A 66 1.03 4.96 -7.98
C ASN A 66 0.58 6.42 -8.14
N VAL A 67 1.06 7.08 -9.19
CA VAL A 67 0.63 8.43 -9.53
C VAL A 67 -0.80 8.36 -10.08
N ALA A 68 -1.70 9.18 -9.53
CA ALA A 68 -3.11 9.29 -9.92
C ALA A 68 -4.00 8.04 -9.69
N ASN A 69 -3.58 7.05 -8.91
CA ASN A 69 -4.36 5.84 -8.56
C ASN A 69 -4.85 5.06 -9.76
N LEU A 70 -4.03 5.02 -10.81
CA LEU A 70 -4.43 4.47 -12.08
C LEU A 70 -4.47 2.95 -11.99
N VAL A 71 -5.63 2.39 -12.35
CA VAL A 71 -5.81 0.96 -12.62
C VAL A 71 -6.01 0.85 -14.13
N PRO A 72 -4.93 0.63 -14.90
CA PRO A 72 -5.08 0.45 -16.34
C PRO A 72 -5.93 -0.81 -16.61
N PRO A 73 -6.68 -0.83 -17.72
CA PRO A 73 -7.35 -2.05 -18.14
C PRO A 73 -6.31 -3.14 -18.36
N PHE A 74 -6.73 -4.39 -18.18
CA PHE A 74 -5.89 -5.52 -18.53
C PHE A 74 -5.68 -5.54 -20.06
N GLU A 75 -4.42 -5.53 -20.47
CA GLU A 75 -4.01 -5.70 -21.86
C GLU A 75 -3.15 -6.95 -21.94
N ASP A 76 -3.67 -8.01 -22.56
CA ASP A 76 -2.84 -9.14 -22.96
C ASP A 76 -1.80 -8.63 -23.96
N ALA A 77 -0.53 -9.02 -23.80
CA ALA A 77 0.56 -8.62 -24.69
C ALA A 77 0.32 -8.98 -26.18
N ALA A 78 -0.68 -9.82 -26.47
CA ALA A 78 -1.11 -10.21 -27.82
C ALA A 78 -2.34 -9.44 -28.36
N ALA A 79 -3.03 -8.63 -27.55
CA ALA A 79 -4.35 -8.05 -27.87
C ALA A 79 -4.33 -6.55 -28.22
N THR A 80 -3.17 -6.00 -28.60
CA THR A 80 -2.89 -4.55 -28.73
C THR A 80 -3.73 -3.76 -29.76
N MET A 81 -4.77 -4.34 -30.39
CA MET A 81 -5.57 -3.64 -31.42
C MET A 81 -7.09 -3.67 -31.21
N ALA A 82 -7.60 -3.73 -29.97
CA ALA A 82 -9.04 -3.61 -29.71
C ALA A 82 -9.43 -2.30 -28.99
N PRO A 83 -10.55 -1.64 -29.37
CA PRO A 83 -10.96 -0.37 -28.80
C PRO A 83 -11.36 -0.49 -27.32
N ARG A 84 -10.91 0.49 -26.53
CA ARG A 84 -10.98 0.52 -25.06
C ARG A 84 -12.42 0.39 -24.54
N ARG A 85 -12.77 -0.77 -23.98
CA ARG A 85 -13.94 -0.92 -23.11
C ARG A 85 -13.50 -0.81 -21.65
N ARG A 86 -14.15 0.07 -20.89
CA ARG A 86 -13.96 0.17 -19.43
C ARG A 86 -14.45 -1.13 -18.79
N SER A 87 -13.52 -1.97 -18.35
CA SER A 87 -13.79 -3.10 -17.47
C SER A 87 -13.90 -2.59 -16.03
N SER A 88 -15.06 -2.81 -15.41
CA SER A 88 -15.36 -2.43 -14.03
C SER A 88 -14.93 -3.52 -13.06
N SER A 89 -13.63 -3.61 -12.77
CA SER A 89 -13.13 -4.36 -11.62
C SER A 89 -13.34 -3.53 -10.35
N ARG A 90 -14.02 -4.07 -9.32
CA ARG A 90 -14.22 -3.37 -8.04
C ARG A 90 -12.89 -3.20 -7.30
N CYS A 91 -12.21 -2.11 -7.59
CA CYS A 91 -11.08 -1.62 -6.81
C CYS A 91 -11.61 -0.53 -5.87
N VAL A 92 -11.27 -0.60 -4.58
CA VAL A 92 -11.48 0.54 -3.67
C VAL A 92 -10.39 1.56 -4.01
N VAL A 93 -10.79 2.63 -4.69
CA VAL A 93 -9.90 3.73 -5.05
C VAL A 93 -10.02 4.80 -3.97
N CYS A 94 -8.99 4.95 -3.14
CA CYS A 94 -8.93 6.04 -2.17
C CYS A 94 -8.54 7.33 -2.89
N THR A 95 -9.51 8.12 -3.34
CA THR A 95 -9.30 9.49 -3.83
C THR A 95 -9.30 10.47 -2.66
N SER A 96 -8.31 11.37 -2.61
CA SER A 96 -8.37 12.54 -1.71
C SER A 96 -9.38 13.54 -2.26
N SER A 97 -10.63 13.39 -1.87
CA SER A 97 -11.65 14.43 -2.01
C SER A 97 -12.41 14.51 -0.69
N THR A 98 -11.66 14.90 0.33
CA THR A 98 -12.12 15.80 1.38
C THR A 98 -11.29 17.07 1.27
#